data_AF-A0A2E0MHK5-F1
#
_entry.id   AF-A0A2E0MHK5-F1
#
_cell.length_a   1.000
_cell.length_b   1.000
_cell.length_c   1.000
_cell.angle_alpha   90.00
_cell.angle_beta   90.00
_cell.angle_gamma   90.00
#
_symmetry.space_group_name_H-M   'P 1'
#
loop_
_entity.id
_entity.type
_entity.pdbx_description
1 polymer ?
#
loop_
_entity_poly.entity_id
_entity_poly.type
_entity_poly.pdbx_seq_one_letter_code
_entity_poly.pdbx_strand_id
1 'polypeptide(L)'
;MEISIGTKESPNYGRPFAIASLISVATVIASFFIWFANQSKWPKPKKTFTKISGGLAAFFTAFIFTELHDEFLLTASIIGAVPVALVVIEILKTRFKYAPVLGLISFMLLAIYNLTFYLNIFEFFWPIIQKVSIVLCLIWINVLAFKKHKPDLLF
;
A
#
# COMPACT_ATOMS: atom_id res chain seq x y z
N MET A 1 -34.17 8.37 -35.54
CA MET A 1 -33.79 6.95 -35.53
C MET A 1 -32.59 6.85 -34.60
N GLU A 2 -32.85 6.64 -33.31
CA GLU A 2 -31.81 6.53 -32.28
C GLU A 2 -31.14 5.17 -32.41
N ILE A 3 -29.85 5.17 -32.75
CA ILE A 3 -29.06 3.94 -32.79
C ILE A 3 -28.63 3.66 -31.35
N SER A 4 -29.46 2.93 -30.62
CA SER A 4 -29.09 2.31 -29.34
C SER A 4 -28.06 1.21 -29.62
N ILE A 5 -26.78 1.56 -29.59
CA ILE A 5 -25.69 0.60 -29.58
C ILE A 5 -25.55 0.08 -28.13
N GLY A 6 -26.51 -0.75 -27.72
CA GLY A 6 -26.37 -1.60 -26.55
C GLY A 6 -25.31 -2.66 -26.85
N THR A 7 -24.03 -2.32 -26.69
CA THR A 7 -22.98 -3.32 -26.60
C THR A 7 -23.25 -4.15 -25.34
N LYS A 8 -23.74 -5.38 -25.52
CA LYS A 8 -23.70 -6.39 -24.46
C LYS A 8 -22.27 -6.41 -23.92
N GLU A 9 -22.07 -5.92 -22.70
CA GLU A 9 -20.79 -6.03 -22.02
C GLU A 9 -20.42 -7.51 -21.95
N SER A 10 -19.45 -7.93 -22.76
CA SER A 10 -18.90 -9.28 -22.67
C SER A 10 -18.41 -9.49 -21.23
N PRO A 11 -18.78 -10.60 -20.56
CA PRO A 11 -18.35 -10.83 -19.19
C PRO A 11 -16.82 -10.77 -19.12
N ASN A 12 -16.31 -9.79 -18.38
CA ASN A 12 -14.87 -9.63 -18.19
C ASN A 12 -14.38 -10.70 -17.20
N TYR A 13 -13.96 -11.84 -17.74
CA TYR A 13 -13.42 -12.97 -16.97
C TYR A 13 -12.23 -12.60 -16.08
N GLY A 14 -11.53 -11.49 -16.36
CA GLY A 14 -10.43 -10.98 -15.54
C GLY A 14 -10.86 -10.20 -14.30
N ARG A 15 -12.09 -9.67 -14.27
CA ARG A 15 -12.63 -8.85 -13.17
C ARG A 15 -12.62 -9.56 -11.80
N PRO A 16 -13.07 -10.83 -11.66
CA PRO A 16 -13.03 -11.50 -10.36
C PRO A 16 -11.60 -11.69 -9.82
N PHE A 17 -10.63 -11.98 -10.69
CA PHE A 17 -9.22 -12.09 -10.30
C PHE A 17 -8.65 -10.75 -9.82
N ALA A 18 -9.02 -9.66 -10.48
CA ALA A 18 -8.64 -8.31 -10.05
C ALA A 18 -9.21 -7.98 -8.66
N ILE A 19 -10.49 -8.25 -8.42
CA ILE A 19 -11.14 -8.03 -7.13
C ILE A 19 -10.47 -8.88 -6.02
N ALA A 20 -10.21 -10.16 -6.30
CA ALA A 20 -9.51 -11.03 -5.35
C ALA A 20 -8.11 -10.49 -5.00
N SER A 21 -7.38 -9.97 -5.98
CA SER A 21 -6.06 -9.37 -5.75
C SER A 21 -6.14 -8.10 -4.90
N LEU A 22 -7.14 -7.24 -5.11
CA LEU A 22 -7.35 -6.02 -4.31
C LEU A 22 -7.67 -6.35 -2.86
N ILE A 23 -8.56 -7.33 -2.63
CA ILE A 23 -8.90 -7.80 -1.28
C ILE A 23 -7.65 -8.37 -0.58
N SER A 24 -6.84 -9.15 -1.31
CA SER A 24 -5.58 -9.69 -0.78
C SER A 24 -4.61 -8.58 -0.39
N VAL A 25 -4.41 -7.57 -1.26
CA VAL A 25 -3.54 -6.43 -0.98
C VAL A 25 -4.04 -5.63 0.21
N ALA A 26 -5.34 -5.31 0.26
CA ALA A 26 -5.96 -4.63 1.39
C ALA A 26 -5.73 -5.39 2.71
N THR A 27 -5.91 -6.71 2.71
CA THR A 27 -5.68 -7.56 3.88
C THR A 27 -4.23 -7.49 4.37
N VAL A 28 -3.26 -7.52 3.45
CA VAL A 28 -1.84 -7.40 3.77
C VAL A 28 -1.53 -6.02 4.36
N ILE A 29 -2.05 -4.94 3.76
CA ILE A 29 -1.85 -3.57 4.25
C ILE A 29 -2.41 -3.41 5.67
N ALA A 30 -3.64 -3.85 5.91
CA ALA A 30 -4.26 -3.80 7.23
C ALA A 30 -3.44 -4.58 8.27
N SER A 31 -3.05 -5.82 7.93
CA SER A 31 -2.25 -6.68 8.79
C SER A 31 -0.90 -6.07 9.12
N PHE A 32 -0.24 -5.44 8.14
CA PHE A 32 1.03 -4.76 8.31
C PHE A 32 0.94 -3.62 9.33
N PHE A 33 -0.02 -2.70 9.19
CA PHE A 33 -0.15 -1.58 10.12
C PHE A 33 -0.52 -2.04 11.54
N ILE A 34 -1.36 -3.07 11.67
CA ILE A 34 -1.69 -3.66 12.97
C ILE A 34 -0.46 -4.30 13.62
N TRP A 35 0.26 -5.12 12.87
CA TRP A 35 1.48 -5.77 13.35
C TRP A 35 2.55 -4.76 13.73
N PHE A 36 2.82 -3.77 12.88
CA PHE A 36 3.81 -2.74 13.12
C PHE A 36 3.46 -1.91 14.36
N ALA A 37 2.22 -1.41 14.46
CA ALA A 37 1.78 -0.60 15.60
C ALA A 37 1.87 -1.37 16.93
N ASN A 38 1.59 -2.68 16.93
CA ASN A 38 1.77 -3.53 18.11
C ASN A 38 3.24 -3.64 18.52
N GLN A 39 4.11 -3.79 17.52
CA GLN A 39 5.54 -4.04 17.66
C GLN A 39 6.38 -2.79 17.98
N SER A 40 5.85 -1.60 17.70
CA SER A 40 6.52 -0.33 17.98
C SER A 40 6.50 0.02 19.46
N LYS A 41 7.50 0.78 19.93
CA LYS A 41 7.57 1.27 21.32
C LYS A 41 6.73 2.54 21.57
N TRP A 42 5.77 2.81 20.69
CA TRP A 42 4.94 4.01 20.73
C TRP A 42 3.95 4.05 21.91
N PRO A 43 3.56 5.25 22.37
CA PRO A 43 2.46 5.39 23.32
C PRO A 43 1.13 4.93 22.69
N LYS A 44 0.21 4.44 23.53
CA LYS A 44 -1.12 3.93 23.13
C LYS A 44 -1.85 4.77 22.06
N PRO A 45 -1.95 6.12 22.16
CA PRO A 45 -2.65 6.91 21.14
C PRO A 45 -2.04 6.80 19.74
N LYS A 46 -0.70 6.84 19.61
CA LYS A 46 -0.02 6.70 18.31
C LYS A 46 -0.21 5.30 17.71
N LYS A 47 -0.23 4.26 18.56
CA LYS A 47 -0.52 2.88 18.13
C LYS A 47 -1.94 2.77 17.58
N THR A 48 -2.93 3.25 18.33
CA THR A 48 -4.34 3.19 17.91
C THR A 48 -4.57 4.00 16.64
N PHE A 49 -4.01 5.21 16.56
CA PHE A 49 -4.09 6.04 15.35
C PHE A 49 -3.58 5.30 14.12
N THR A 50 -2.38 4.70 14.19
CA THR A 50 -1.77 3.99 13.05
C THR A 50 -2.57 2.76 12.63
N LYS A 51 -3.16 2.03 13.58
CA LYS A 51 -4.03 0.88 13.29
C LYS A 51 -5.29 1.30 12.56
N ILE A 52 -5.96 2.35 13.05
CA ILE A 52 -7.23 2.82 12.50
C ILE A 52 -6.99 3.45 11.13
N SER A 53 -6.03 4.36 10.99
CA SER A 53 -5.75 5.00 9.70
C SER A 53 -5.23 4.01 8.67
N GLY A 54 -4.33 3.11 9.06
CA GLY A 54 -3.83 2.05 8.18
C GLY A 54 -4.92 1.04 7.76
N GLY A 55 -5.80 0.66 8.69
CA GLY A 55 -6.96 -0.19 8.42
C GLY A 55 -8.00 0.49 7.52
N LEU A 56 -8.23 1.79 7.72
CA LEU A 56 -9.15 2.58 6.90
C LEU A 56 -8.62 2.77 5.48
N ALA A 57 -7.31 3.01 5.31
CA ALA A 57 -6.66 3.04 4.01
C ALA A 57 -6.79 1.70 3.26
N ALA A 58 -6.59 0.58 3.97
CA ALA A 58 -6.80 -0.76 3.43
C ALA A 58 -8.26 -1.01 3.04
N PHE A 59 -9.22 -0.56 3.85
CA PHE A 59 -10.63 -0.63 3.55
C PHE A 59 -10.95 0.07 2.23
N PHE A 60 -10.56 1.33 2.06
CA PHE A 60 -10.77 2.05 0.80
C PHE A 60 -10.06 1.40 -0.39
N THR A 61 -8.87 0.83 -0.18
CA THR A 61 -8.15 0.06 -1.21
C THR A 61 -8.95 -1.14 -1.72
N ALA A 62 -9.71 -1.82 -0.84
CA ALA A 62 -10.54 -2.95 -1.23
C ALA A 62 -11.70 -2.55 -2.15
N PHE A 63 -12.18 -1.30 -2.10
CA PHE A 63 -13.32 -0.81 -2.89
C PHE A 63 -12.92 -0.09 -4.19
N ILE A 64 -11.64 -0.10 -4.56
CA ILE A 64 -11.15 0.48 -5.81
C ILE A 64 -11.81 -0.14 -7.06
N PHE A 65 -12.33 -1.37 -7.00
CA PHE A 65 -13.00 -2.02 -8.14
C PHE A 65 -14.38 -1.43 -8.52
N THR A 66 -14.89 -0.48 -7.74
CA THR A 66 -16.19 0.16 -7.95
C THR A 66 -16.11 1.27 -9.01
N GLU A 67 -17.25 1.87 -9.36
CA GLU A 67 -17.31 3.02 -10.29
C GLU A 67 -16.55 4.24 -9.78
N LEU A 68 -16.34 4.33 -8.45
CA LEU A 68 -15.61 5.41 -7.78
C LEU A 68 -14.12 5.05 -7.59
N HIS A 69 -13.53 4.40 -8.59
CA HIS A 69 -12.15 3.88 -8.55
C HIS A 69 -11.15 4.97 -8.10
N ASP A 70 -11.24 6.15 -8.72
CA ASP A 70 -10.28 7.22 -8.54
C ASP A 70 -10.46 7.93 -7.19
N GLU A 71 -11.70 8.11 -6.74
CA GLU A 71 -12.01 8.71 -5.45
C GLU A 71 -11.56 7.81 -4.30
N PHE A 72 -11.78 6.49 -4.40
CA PHE A 72 -11.30 5.54 -3.40
C PHE A 72 -9.78 5.43 -3.40
N LEU A 73 -9.13 5.46 -4.57
CA LEU A 73 -7.68 5.47 -4.66
C LEU A 73 -7.08 6.73 -4.00
N LEU A 74 -7.62 7.91 -4.30
CA LEU A 74 -7.17 9.17 -3.71
C LEU A 74 -7.36 9.18 -2.19
N THR A 75 -8.53 8.75 -1.72
CA THR A 75 -8.86 8.69 -0.30
C THR A 75 -7.94 7.71 0.44
N ALA A 76 -7.70 6.54 -0.14
CA ALA A 76 -6.76 5.55 0.41
C ALA A 76 -5.32 6.10 0.47
N SER A 77 -4.89 6.81 -0.58
CA SER A 77 -3.56 7.43 -0.63
C SER A 77 -3.37 8.51 0.44
N ILE A 78 -4.33 9.42 0.62
CA ILE A 78 -4.25 10.50 1.62
C ILE A 78 -4.24 9.92 3.04
N ILE A 79 -5.19 9.03 3.33
CA ILE A 79 -5.31 8.42 4.67
C ILE A 79 -4.13 7.52 4.97
N GLY A 80 -3.63 6.78 3.96
CA GLY A 80 -2.49 5.87 4.08
C GLY A 80 -1.14 6.59 4.18
N ALA A 81 -0.99 7.77 3.60
CA ALA A 81 0.28 8.51 3.63
C ALA A 81 0.74 8.83 5.06
N VAL A 82 -0.19 9.21 5.94
CA VAL A 82 0.12 9.59 7.33
C VAL A 82 0.68 8.41 8.15
N PRO A 83 0.03 7.24 8.27
CA PRO A 83 0.59 6.10 8.98
C PRO A 83 1.87 5.58 8.33
N VAL A 84 2.01 5.64 7.00
CA VAL A 84 3.28 5.30 6.33
C VAL A 84 4.41 6.24 6.76
N ALA A 85 4.18 7.55 6.79
CA ALA A 85 5.18 8.51 7.23
C ALA A 85 5.62 8.25 8.69
N LEU A 86 4.68 7.92 9.58
CA LEU A 86 5.00 7.55 10.97
C LEU A 86 5.88 6.28 11.03
N VAL A 87 5.53 5.24 10.26
CA VAL A 87 6.32 4.01 10.15
C VAL A 87 7.74 4.31 9.69
N VAL A 88 7.90 5.12 8.63
CA VAL A 88 9.19 5.51 8.07
C VAL A 88 10.02 6.26 9.10
N ILE A 89 9.45 7.27 9.78
CA ILE A 89 10.15 8.04 10.82
C ILE A 89 10.66 7.13 11.94
N GLU A 90 9.87 6.14 12.36
CA GLU A 90 10.28 5.21 13.41
C GLU A 90 11.40 4.25 12.95
N ILE A 91 11.32 3.77 11.71
CA ILE A 91 12.36 2.91 11.15
C ILE A 91 13.66 3.70 10.96
N LEU A 92 13.61 4.96 10.53
CA LEU A 92 14.80 5.83 10.41
C LEU A 92 15.46 6.11 11.76
N LYS A 93 14.68 6.21 12.84
CA LYS A 93 15.23 6.33 14.21
C LYS A 93 15.93 5.05 14.68
N THR A 94 15.55 3.90 14.13
CA THR A 94 16.10 2.61 14.54
C THR A 94 17.33 2.31 13.68
N ARG A 95 18.54 2.18 14.28
CA ARG A 95 19.86 2.07 13.58
C ARG A 95 20.07 0.80 12.71
N PHE A 96 19.06 0.25 12.05
CA PHE A 96 19.25 -0.85 11.13
C PHE A 96 19.89 -0.33 9.83
N LYS A 97 21.21 -0.42 9.68
CA LYS A 97 22.00 0.20 8.57
C LYS A 97 21.49 -0.01 7.13
N TYR A 98 20.70 -1.06 6.83
CA TYR A 98 20.25 -1.37 5.46
C TYR A 98 18.72 -1.55 5.30
N ALA A 99 17.97 -1.64 6.40
CA ALA A 99 16.51 -1.72 6.34
C ALA A 99 15.81 -0.42 5.88
N PRO A 100 16.26 0.81 6.19
CA PRO A 100 15.54 2.02 5.82
C PRO A 100 15.66 2.37 4.33
N VAL A 101 16.70 1.90 3.63
CA VAL A 101 16.95 2.29 2.23
C VAL A 101 15.91 1.67 1.29
N LEU A 102 15.59 0.38 1.45
CA LEU A 102 14.60 -0.31 0.60
C LEU A 102 13.19 0.26 0.80
N GLY A 103 12.84 0.56 2.05
CA GLY A 103 11.56 1.20 2.39
C GLY A 103 11.46 2.62 1.83
N LEU A 104 12.54 3.41 1.91
CA LEU A 104 12.60 4.75 1.33
C LEU A 104 12.44 4.71 -0.19
N ILE A 105 13.13 3.78 -0.87
CA ILE A 105 12.99 3.59 -2.33
C ILE A 105 11.54 3.22 -2.67
N SER A 106 10.94 2.27 -1.95
CA SER A 106 9.53 1.87 -2.16
C SER A 106 8.57 3.04 -1.99
N PHE A 107 8.81 3.88 -0.99
CA PHE A 107 7.99 5.07 -0.73
C PHE A 107 8.17 6.15 -1.81
N MET A 108 9.41 6.40 -2.26
CA MET A 108 9.65 7.32 -3.37
C MET A 108 8.99 6.84 -4.65
N LEU A 109 9.05 5.55 -4.98
CA LEU A 109 8.34 5.01 -6.14
C LEU A 109 6.82 5.17 -6.01
N LEU A 110 6.26 4.96 -4.82
CA LEU A 110 4.83 5.17 -4.57
C LEU A 110 4.42 6.64 -4.69
N ALA A 111 5.27 7.57 -4.25
CA ALA A 111 5.06 9.00 -4.41
C ALA A 111 5.13 9.40 -5.90
N ILE A 112 6.10 8.86 -6.65
CA ILE A 112 6.21 9.04 -8.10
C ILE A 112 4.96 8.50 -8.79
N TYR A 113 4.50 7.30 -8.44
CA TYR A 113 3.27 6.72 -8.99
C TYR A 113 2.07 7.65 -8.79
N ASN A 114 1.82 8.10 -7.55
CA ASN A 114 0.71 9.01 -7.27
C ASN A 114 0.82 10.34 -8.04
N LEU A 115 2.04 10.88 -8.17
CA LEU A 115 2.27 12.12 -8.93
C LEU A 115 2.02 11.92 -10.44
N THR A 116 2.55 10.85 -11.03
CA THR A 116 2.36 10.53 -12.44
C THR A 116 0.90 10.22 -12.77
N PHE A 117 0.20 9.55 -11.84
CA PHE A 117 -1.22 9.26 -11.95
C PHE A 117 -2.04 10.56 -12.01
N TYR A 118 -1.82 11.46 -11.05
CA TYR A 118 -2.61 12.69 -10.99
C TYR A 118 -2.28 13.68 -12.11
N LEU A 119 -1.02 13.73 -12.56
CA LEU A 119 -0.61 14.61 -13.66
C LEU A 119 -0.95 14.03 -15.05
N ASN A 120 -1.55 12.84 -15.14
CA ASN A 120 -1.81 12.14 -16.41
C ASN A 120 -0.55 11.99 -17.29
N ILE A 121 0.61 11.74 -16.66
CA ILE A 121 1.89 11.59 -17.37
C ILE A 121 2.31 10.12 -17.29
N PHE A 122 2.79 9.57 -18.40
CA PHE A 122 3.31 8.19 -18.48
C PHE A 122 2.28 7.10 -18.13
N GLU A 123 1.03 7.23 -18.60
CA GLU A 123 -0.08 6.29 -18.36
C GLU A 123 0.29 4.82 -18.58
N PHE A 124 1.07 4.55 -19.63
CA PHE A 124 1.57 3.21 -19.96
C PHE A 124 2.40 2.57 -18.83
N PHE A 125 3.12 3.38 -18.05
CA PHE A 125 4.03 2.91 -17.00
C PHE A 125 3.37 2.81 -15.62
N TRP A 126 2.19 3.39 -15.40
CA TRP A 126 1.48 3.35 -14.11
C TRP A 126 1.35 1.94 -13.52
N PRO A 127 0.85 0.93 -14.25
CA PRO A 127 0.70 -0.41 -13.69
C PRO A 127 2.06 -1.06 -13.37
N ILE A 128 3.13 -0.67 -14.07
CA ILE A 128 4.49 -1.18 -13.83
C ILE A 128 5.04 -0.59 -12.54
N ILE A 129 4.98 0.74 -12.39
CA ILE A 129 5.49 1.44 -11.20
C ILE A 129 4.73 0.96 -9.95
N GLN A 130 3.41 0.81 -10.04
CA GLN A 130 2.59 0.29 -8.94
C GLN A 130 3.02 -1.12 -8.50
N LYS A 131 3.15 -2.06 -9.45
CA LYS A 131 3.57 -3.45 -9.15
C LYS A 131 4.96 -3.51 -8.54
N VAL A 132 5.92 -2.76 -9.09
CA VAL A 132 7.29 -2.69 -8.57
C VAL A 132 7.30 -2.11 -7.15
N SER A 133 6.52 -1.05 -6.89
CA SER A 133 6.38 -0.45 -5.56
C SER A 133 5.87 -1.45 -4.53
N ILE A 134 4.83 -2.23 -4.89
CA ILE A 134 4.25 -3.26 -4.02
C ILE A 134 5.27 -4.35 -3.74
N VAL A 135 5.96 -4.87 -4.77
CA VAL A 135 6.96 -5.93 -4.60
C VAL A 135 8.11 -5.48 -3.69
N LEU A 136 8.65 -4.28 -3.91
CA LEU A 136 9.71 -3.73 -3.07
C LEU A 136 9.25 -3.53 -1.62
N CYS A 137 8.02 -3.04 -1.43
CA CYS A 137 7.42 -2.89 -0.11
C CYS A 137 7.25 -4.25 0.59
N LEU A 138 6.78 -5.28 -0.11
CA LEU A 138 6.64 -6.63 0.44
C LEU A 138 7.99 -7.24 0.80
N ILE A 139 9.00 -7.12 -0.05
CA ILE A 139 10.37 -7.57 0.24
C ILE A 139 10.87 -6.86 1.50
N TRP A 140 10.69 -5.54 1.58
CA TRP A 140 11.10 -4.75 2.73
C TRP A 140 10.45 -5.21 4.04
N ILE A 141 9.13 -5.40 4.04
CA ILE A 141 8.38 -5.87 5.21
C ILE A 141 8.87 -7.26 5.65
N ASN A 142 9.10 -8.18 4.70
CA ASN A 142 9.62 -9.50 5.00
C ASN A 142 11.02 -9.44 5.61
N VAL A 143 11.93 -8.63 5.06
CA VAL A 143 13.28 -8.43 5.61
C VAL A 143 13.20 -7.89 7.05
N LEU A 144 12.32 -6.93 7.32
CA LEU A 144 12.10 -6.38 8.65
C LEU A 144 11.58 -7.46 9.63
N ALA A 145 10.64 -8.28 9.19
CA ALA A 145 10.06 -9.37 9.98
C ALA A 145 11.10 -10.45 10.32
N PHE A 146 11.88 -10.93 9.35
CA PHE A 146 12.92 -11.94 9.56
C PHE A 146 14.01 -11.46 10.52
N LYS A 147 14.48 -10.22 10.36
CA LYS A 147 15.55 -9.68 11.20
C LYS A 147 15.12 -9.51 12.65
N LYS A 148 13.85 -9.17 12.89
CA LYS A 148 13.31 -9.07 14.25
C LYS A 148 13.18 -10.43 14.95
N HIS A 149 13.05 -11.52 14.18
CA HIS A 149 12.95 -12.88 14.74
C HIS A 149 14.31 -13.53 15.04
N LYS A 150 15.41 -12.99 14.51
CA LYS A 150 16.80 -13.39 14.85
C LYS A 150 17.55 -12.28 15.62
N PRO A 151 17.23 -12.02 16.89
CA PRO A 151 18.07 -11.15 17.72
C PRO A 151 19.46 -11.74 18.02
N ASP A 152 19.67 -13.07 17.93
CA ASP A 152 20.81 -13.76 18.57
C ASP A 152 21.72 -14.60 17.66
N LEU A 153 21.92 -14.25 16.39
CA LEU A 153 22.86 -14.96 15.50
C LEU A 153 23.85 -14.02 14.80
N LEU A 154 24.49 -13.17 15.59
CA LEU A 154 25.70 -12.44 15.25
C LEU A 154 26.56 -12.32 16.52
N PHE A 155 27.22 -13.43 16.85
CA PHE A 155 28.53 -13.42 17.50
C PHE A 155 29.58 -13.60 16.41
#